data_AF-A0A2E7YZ76-F1
#
_entry.id   AF-A0A2E7YZ76-F1
#
_cell.length_a   1.000
_cell.length_b   1.000
_cell.length_c   1.000
_cell.angle_alpha   90.00
_cell.angle_beta   90.00
_cell.angle_gamma   90.00
#
_symmetry.space_group_name_H-M   'P 1'
#
loop_
_entity.id
_entity.type
_entity.pdbx_description
1 polymer ?
#
loop_
_entity_poly.entity_id
_entity_poly.type
_entity_poly.pdbx_seq_one_letter_code
_entity_poly.pdbx_strand_id
1 'polypeptide(L)'
;MSKIAIIGSGPCGLSMLRAFHQAELKGEKIPEITCFDKQSDWGGLWNYSWRTGSDQYGDPVPNSMYRYLWSNGPKECLEFADYTFDEHFGKALPSFPPREVLYDYILGRAKKSDIKKYIRFDTTVTTVTHDGKEFSIASKDKKNNSLSSEKFDSLVIATGHFSVPFIPEYQGMKSFPGRILHSHDFRDAEEFRGKDVIVLGSS
;
A
#
# COMPACT_ATOMS: atom_id res chain seq x y z
N MET A 1 -16.64 -3.68 -24.01
CA MET A 1 -16.47 -2.75 -22.88
C MET A 1 -14.97 -2.75 -22.58
N SER A 2 -14.32 -1.61 -22.43
CA SER A 2 -12.85 -1.57 -22.21
C SER A 2 -12.49 -2.19 -20.86
N LYS A 3 -11.27 -2.70 -20.74
CA LYS A 3 -10.70 -3.35 -19.55
C LYS A 3 -9.56 -2.51 -18.98
N ILE A 4 -9.60 -2.28 -17.68
CA ILE A 4 -8.56 -1.54 -16.95
C ILE A 4 -7.97 -2.41 -15.85
N ALA A 5 -6.64 -2.47 -15.82
CA ALA A 5 -5.90 -3.01 -14.70
C ALA A 5 -5.42 -1.90 -13.76
N ILE A 6 -5.53 -2.14 -12.46
CA ILE A 6 -4.94 -1.30 -11.40
C ILE A 6 -3.97 -2.18 -10.61
N ILE A 7 -2.71 -1.74 -10.43
CA ILE A 7 -1.73 -2.50 -9.64
C ILE A 7 -1.50 -1.79 -8.31
N GLY A 8 -1.98 -2.40 -7.23
CA GLY A 8 -1.91 -1.91 -5.86
C GLY A 8 -3.25 -1.36 -5.37
N SER A 9 -3.66 -1.79 -4.17
CA SER A 9 -4.85 -1.33 -3.44
C SER A 9 -4.46 -0.53 -2.18
N GLY A 10 -3.36 0.22 -2.27
CA GLY A 10 -3.05 1.31 -1.34
C GLY A 10 -3.95 2.54 -1.58
N PRO A 11 -3.72 3.66 -0.86
CA PRO A 11 -4.56 4.85 -0.97
C PRO A 11 -4.79 5.36 -2.41
N CYS A 12 -3.77 5.31 -3.27
CA CYS A 12 -3.90 5.70 -4.68
C CYS A 12 -4.82 4.76 -5.47
N GLY A 13 -4.61 3.44 -5.37
CA GLY A 13 -5.45 2.46 -6.05
C GLY A 13 -6.89 2.46 -5.56
N LEU A 14 -7.11 2.59 -4.24
CA LEU A 14 -8.43 2.75 -3.66
C LEU A 14 -9.13 4.04 -4.13
N SER A 15 -8.37 5.14 -4.31
CA SER A 15 -8.92 6.38 -4.86
C SER A 15 -9.31 6.23 -6.34
N MET A 16 -8.56 5.46 -7.12
CA MET A 16 -8.91 5.16 -8.51
C MET A 16 -10.19 4.31 -8.60
N LEU A 17 -10.30 3.26 -7.77
CA LEU A 17 -11.51 2.45 -7.67
C LEU A 17 -12.73 3.29 -7.24
N ARG A 18 -12.54 4.18 -6.26
CA ARG A 18 -13.56 5.13 -5.80
C ARG A 18 -14.00 6.07 -6.93
N ALA A 19 -13.08 6.57 -7.75
CA ALA A 19 -13.39 7.45 -8.86
C ALA A 19 -14.31 6.76 -9.90
N PHE A 20 -14.01 5.51 -10.27
CA PHE A 20 -14.89 4.73 -11.15
C PHE A 20 -16.26 4.49 -10.51
N HIS A 21 -16.30 4.12 -9.22
CA HIS A 21 -17.57 3.94 -8.54
C HIS A 21 -18.41 5.22 -8.48
N GLN A 22 -17.79 6.39 -8.31
CA GLN A 22 -18.49 7.67 -8.37
C GLN A 22 -19.05 7.98 -9.77
N ALA A 23 -18.35 7.62 -10.84
CA ALA A 23 -18.86 7.73 -12.21
C ALA A 23 -20.05 6.79 -12.44
N GLU A 24 -19.97 5.55 -11.96
CA GLU A 24 -21.07 4.58 -12.02
C GLU A 24 -22.33 5.10 -11.29
N LEU A 25 -22.18 5.69 -10.10
CA LEU A 25 -23.29 6.30 -9.36
C LEU A 25 -23.94 7.49 -10.10
N LYS A 26 -23.21 8.16 -10.99
CA LYS A 26 -23.72 9.22 -11.87
C LYS A 26 -24.38 8.68 -13.13
N GLY A 27 -24.47 7.36 -13.29
CA GLY A 27 -25.03 6.69 -14.46
C GLY A 27 -24.08 6.59 -15.65
N GLU A 28 -22.78 6.87 -15.46
CA GLU A 28 -21.78 6.70 -16.50
C GLU A 28 -21.45 5.21 -16.68
N LYS A 29 -21.18 4.82 -17.93
CA LYS A 29 -20.70 3.46 -18.23
C LYS A 29 -19.24 3.36 -17.82
N ILE A 30 -18.94 2.50 -16.86
CA ILE A 30 -17.56 2.22 -16.43
C ILE A 30 -16.95 1.03 -17.19
N PRO A 31 -15.62 0.97 -17.32
CA PRO A 31 -14.93 -0.20 -17.87
C PRO A 31 -15.03 -1.41 -16.93
N GLU A 32 -14.64 -2.58 -17.43
CA GLU A 32 -14.34 -3.74 -16.59
C GLU A 32 -13.03 -3.47 -15.84
N ILE A 33 -13.05 -3.58 -14.51
CA ILE A 33 -11.91 -3.22 -13.66
C ILE A 33 -11.39 -4.46 -12.95
N THR A 34 -10.07 -4.67 -13.02
CA THR A 34 -9.36 -5.61 -12.15
C THR A 34 -8.26 -4.87 -11.40
N CYS A 35 -8.25 -4.98 -10.08
CA CYS A 35 -7.17 -4.50 -9.24
C CYS A 35 -6.37 -5.68 -8.69
N PHE A 36 -5.05 -5.65 -8.79
CA PHE A 36 -4.16 -6.67 -8.25
C PHE A 36 -3.45 -6.12 -7.02
N ASP A 37 -3.42 -6.88 -5.92
CA ASP A 37 -2.63 -6.53 -4.75
C ASP A 37 -1.86 -7.75 -4.22
N LYS A 38 -0.56 -7.57 -3.98
CA LYS A 38 0.30 -8.62 -3.46
C LYS A 38 0.05 -8.94 -1.98
N GLN A 39 -0.55 -8.02 -1.23
CA GLN A 39 -0.89 -8.22 0.17
C GLN A 39 -2.23 -8.96 0.29
N SER A 40 -2.48 -9.53 1.46
CA SER A 40 -3.72 -10.26 1.75
C SER A 40 -4.91 -9.35 2.06
N ASP A 41 -4.68 -8.05 2.26
CA ASP A 41 -5.72 -7.04 2.41
C ASP A 41 -5.21 -5.66 1.94
N TRP A 42 -6.15 -4.76 1.68
CA TRP A 42 -5.91 -3.41 1.17
C TRP A 42 -5.26 -2.46 2.17
N GLY A 43 -4.94 -1.24 1.71
CA GLY A 43 -4.43 -0.14 2.54
C GLY A 43 -2.95 0.17 2.32
N GLY A 44 -2.24 -0.64 1.53
CA GLY A 44 -0.85 -0.34 1.15
C GLY A 44 0.06 -0.26 2.37
N LEU A 45 0.81 0.84 2.51
CA LEU A 45 1.68 1.10 3.66
C LEU A 45 0.94 1.14 5.00
N TRP A 46 -0.36 1.46 5.01
CA TRP A 46 -1.14 1.56 6.25
C TRP A 46 -1.52 0.19 6.83
N ASN A 47 -1.44 -0.87 6.01
CA ASN A 47 -1.65 -2.26 6.43
C ASN A 47 -0.37 -2.78 7.11
N TYR A 48 -0.29 -2.60 8.43
CA TYR A 48 0.90 -2.95 9.21
C TYR A 48 1.19 -4.45 9.19
N SER A 49 2.47 -4.80 9.13
CA SER A 49 2.95 -6.17 9.25
C SER A 49 4.18 -6.21 10.14
N TRP A 50 4.26 -7.19 11.02
CA TRP A 50 5.46 -7.44 11.82
C TRP A 50 6.62 -8.02 11.00
N ARG A 51 6.35 -8.57 9.81
CA ARG A 51 7.37 -9.19 8.95
C ARG A 51 8.30 -8.12 8.36
N THR A 52 9.56 -8.48 8.15
CA THR A 52 10.63 -7.67 7.54
C THR A 52 11.32 -8.50 6.45
N GLY A 53 11.94 -7.85 5.46
CA GLY A 53 12.51 -8.55 4.30
C GLY A 53 11.44 -9.16 3.39
N SER A 54 11.10 -10.44 3.59
CA SER A 54 10.14 -11.19 2.76
C SER A 54 8.92 -11.67 3.55
N ASP A 55 7.78 -11.78 2.87
CA ASP A 55 6.58 -12.40 3.41
C ASP A 55 6.62 -13.93 3.34
N GLN A 56 5.54 -14.59 3.77
CA GLN A 56 5.46 -16.06 3.80
C GLN A 56 5.53 -16.75 2.43
N TYR A 57 5.44 -16.00 1.33
CA TYR A 57 5.53 -16.52 -0.03
C TYR A 57 6.85 -16.12 -0.73
N GLY A 58 7.75 -15.43 -0.02
CA GLY A 58 9.05 -14.98 -0.52
C GLY A 58 9.05 -13.59 -1.17
N ASP A 59 7.89 -12.93 -1.28
CA ASP A 59 7.80 -11.60 -1.88
C ASP A 59 8.31 -10.53 -0.90
N PRO A 60 8.97 -9.45 -1.37
CA PRO A 60 9.39 -8.36 -0.50
C PRO A 60 8.21 -7.74 0.24
N VAL A 61 8.34 -7.59 1.56
CA VAL A 61 7.33 -6.92 2.39
C VAL A 61 7.23 -5.45 1.96
N PRO A 62 6.04 -4.93 1.61
CA PRO A 62 5.93 -3.52 1.21
C PRO A 62 5.90 -2.55 2.39
N ASN A 63 5.56 -3.02 3.59
CA ASN A 63 5.31 -2.19 4.75
C ASN A 63 6.61 -1.63 5.34
N SER A 64 6.68 -0.30 5.42
CA SER A 64 7.77 0.45 6.09
C SER A 64 7.28 1.15 7.38
N MET A 65 6.08 0.84 7.84
CA MET A 65 5.52 1.42 9.06
C MET A 65 5.92 0.59 10.28
N TYR A 66 5.92 1.24 11.44
CA TYR A 66 6.37 0.68 12.69
C TYR A 66 5.32 0.85 13.79
N ARG A 67 5.48 0.11 14.90
CA ARG A 67 4.67 0.31 16.10
C ARG A 67 4.85 1.75 16.59
N TYR A 68 3.78 2.29 17.16
CA TYR A 68 3.74 3.66 17.67
C TYR A 68 3.89 4.75 16.59
N LEU A 69 3.68 4.45 15.31
CA LEU A 69 3.65 5.47 14.26
C LEU A 69 2.38 6.32 14.37
N TRP A 70 2.55 7.65 14.31
CA TRP A 70 1.49 8.65 14.24
C TRP A 70 1.56 9.38 12.91
N SER A 71 0.47 10.07 12.53
CA SER A 71 0.49 11.03 11.42
C SER A 71 1.68 11.98 11.60
N ASN A 72 2.45 12.19 10.53
CA ASN A 72 3.57 13.14 10.54
C ASN A 72 3.14 14.56 10.16
N GLY A 73 1.91 14.74 9.70
CA GLY A 73 1.29 16.03 9.41
C GLY A 73 -0.13 16.14 9.99
N PRO A 74 -0.71 17.34 10.03
CA PRO A 74 -2.08 17.53 10.49
C PRO A 74 -3.07 16.74 9.63
N LYS A 75 -4.03 16.05 10.25
CA LYS A 75 -5.05 15.25 9.55
C LYS A 75 -5.90 16.12 8.62
N GLU A 76 -6.07 17.39 8.96
CA GLU A 76 -6.81 18.39 8.18
C GLU A 76 -6.16 18.61 6.80
N CYS A 77 -4.84 18.37 6.66
CA CYS A 77 -4.15 18.48 5.37
C CYS A 77 -4.32 17.24 4.47
N LEU A 78 -4.89 16.15 4.97
CA LEU A 78 -5.07 14.88 4.27
C LEU A 78 -6.52 14.38 4.30
N GLU A 79 -7.45 15.22 4.74
CA GLU A 79 -8.88 14.92 4.76
C GLU A 79 -9.40 14.74 3.32
N PHE A 80 -10.27 13.75 3.11
CA PHE A 80 -10.83 13.50 1.80
C PHE A 80 -11.98 14.48 1.59
N ALA A 81 -11.96 15.19 0.46
CA ALA A 81 -13.01 16.15 0.14
C ALA A 81 -14.41 15.52 0.03
N ASP A 82 -14.49 14.21 -0.27
CA ASP A 82 -15.74 13.45 -0.40
C ASP A 82 -16.09 12.59 0.83
N TYR A 83 -15.31 12.70 1.92
CA TYR A 83 -15.49 11.88 3.11
C TYR A 83 -14.74 12.48 4.30
N THR A 84 -15.44 13.12 5.24
CA THR A 84 -14.78 13.85 6.34
C THR A 84 -14.46 12.97 7.55
N PHE A 85 -13.54 13.42 8.39
CA PHE A 85 -13.25 12.78 9.68
C PHE A 85 -14.47 12.76 10.59
N ASP A 86 -15.26 13.84 10.57
CA ASP A 86 -16.50 13.94 11.36
C ASP A 86 -17.56 12.94 10.88
N GLU A 87 -17.71 12.77 9.57
CA GLU A 87 -18.62 11.77 8.98
C GLU A 87 -18.20 10.34 9.37
N HIS A 88 -16.90 10.07 9.42
CA HIS A 88 -16.38 8.75 9.75
C HIS A 88 -16.45 8.43 11.25
N PHE A 89 -15.96 9.32 12.11
CA PHE A 89 -15.80 9.06 13.54
C PHE A 89 -16.94 9.59 14.42
N GLY A 90 -17.73 10.55 13.93
CA GLY A 90 -18.82 11.17 14.69
C GLY A 90 -18.37 11.95 15.94
N LYS A 91 -17.07 12.24 16.05
CA LYS A 91 -16.47 12.97 17.18
C LYS A 91 -15.20 13.68 16.76
N ALA A 92 -14.88 14.75 17.48
CA ALA A 92 -13.61 15.45 17.32
C ALA A 92 -12.42 14.54 17.64
N LEU A 93 -11.39 14.61 16.80
CA LEU A 93 -10.12 13.90 16.96
C LEU A 93 -8.94 14.89 17.00
N PRO A 94 -7.85 14.57 17.72
CA PRO A 94 -6.63 15.37 17.62
C PRO A 94 -6.09 15.38 16.18
N SER A 95 -5.37 16.44 15.81
CA SER A 95 -4.85 16.62 14.44
C SER A 95 -3.76 15.63 14.06
N PHE A 96 -3.13 14.95 15.02
CA PHE A 96 -2.14 13.91 14.75
C PHE A 96 -2.68 12.59 15.31
N PRO A 97 -3.43 11.80 14.52
CA PRO A 97 -3.91 10.49 14.94
C PRO A 97 -2.84 9.39 14.77
N PRO A 98 -2.90 8.29 15.55
CA PRO A 98 -2.06 7.12 15.34
C PRO A 98 -2.40 6.41 14.01
N ARG A 99 -1.47 5.61 13.49
CA ARG A 99 -1.63 4.85 12.23
C ARG A 99 -2.96 4.12 12.12
N GLU A 100 -3.38 3.44 13.18
CA GLU A 100 -4.61 2.62 13.20
C GLU A 100 -5.87 3.45 12.93
N VAL A 101 -5.91 4.66 13.45
CA VAL A 101 -7.03 5.59 13.24
C VAL A 101 -7.06 6.07 11.79
N LEU A 102 -5.92 6.39 11.19
CA LEU A 102 -5.88 6.75 9.76
C LEU A 102 -6.18 5.58 8.84
N TYR A 103 -5.73 4.38 9.19
CA TYR A 103 -6.08 3.16 8.47
C TYR A 103 -7.59 2.91 8.49
N ASP A 104 -8.24 3.05 9.65
CA ASP A 104 -9.69 2.91 9.78
C ASP A 104 -10.44 3.94 8.92
N TYR A 105 -10.01 5.20 8.96
CA TYR A 105 -10.57 6.27 8.14
C TYR A 105 -10.45 6.02 6.63
N ILE A 106 -9.25 5.65 6.14
CA ILE A 106 -9.00 5.32 4.73
C ILE A 106 -9.89 4.17 4.28
N LEU A 107 -9.98 3.11 5.08
CA LEU A 107 -10.80 1.95 4.75
C LEU A 107 -12.29 2.20 4.92
N GLY A 108 -12.70 3.06 5.84
CA GLY A 108 -14.10 3.48 6.01
C GLY A 108 -14.65 4.05 4.73
N ARG A 109 -13.90 4.95 4.08
CA ARG A 109 -14.28 5.49 2.77
C ARG A 109 -14.43 4.40 1.71
N ALA A 110 -13.46 3.49 1.64
CA ALA A 110 -13.47 2.39 0.67
C ALA A 110 -14.65 1.43 0.90
N LYS A 111 -14.93 1.08 2.16
CA LYS A 111 -16.01 0.17 2.58
C LYS A 111 -17.41 0.73 2.36
N LYS A 112 -17.57 2.06 2.29
CA LYS A 112 -18.84 2.69 1.87
C LYS A 112 -19.18 2.43 0.40
N SER A 113 -18.27 1.84 -0.36
CA SER A 113 -18.48 1.41 -1.73
C SER A 113 -18.19 -0.07 -1.89
N ASP A 114 -18.90 -0.73 -2.79
CA ASP A 114 -18.68 -2.12 -3.13
C ASP A 114 -17.48 -2.27 -4.10
N ILE A 115 -16.34 -1.67 -3.76
CA ILE A 115 -15.13 -1.68 -4.60
C ILE A 115 -14.19 -2.83 -4.27
N LYS A 116 -14.36 -3.50 -3.13
CA LYS A 116 -13.50 -4.64 -2.74
C LYS A 116 -13.60 -5.78 -3.75
N LYS A 117 -14.76 -5.94 -4.41
CA LYS A 117 -15.02 -6.96 -5.44
C LYS A 117 -14.07 -6.90 -6.64
N TYR A 118 -13.49 -5.74 -6.93
CA TYR A 118 -12.56 -5.58 -8.05
C TYR A 118 -11.15 -6.05 -7.70
N ILE A 119 -10.84 -6.29 -6.42
CA ILE A 119 -9.48 -6.53 -5.94
C ILE A 119 -9.21 -8.03 -5.82
N ARG A 120 -8.14 -8.47 -6.49
CA ARG A 120 -7.53 -9.79 -6.35
C ARG A 120 -6.34 -9.66 -5.40
N PHE A 121 -6.56 -10.02 -4.15
CA PHE A 121 -5.53 -10.07 -3.11
C PHE A 121 -4.59 -11.25 -3.30
N ASP A 122 -3.48 -11.25 -2.55
CA ASP A 122 -2.46 -12.28 -2.62
C ASP A 122 -1.99 -12.56 -4.07
N THR A 123 -2.01 -11.52 -4.91
CA THR A 123 -1.70 -11.62 -6.34
C THR A 123 -0.62 -10.62 -6.72
N THR A 124 0.56 -11.14 -7.06
CA THR A 124 1.71 -10.33 -7.45
C THR A 124 1.77 -10.21 -8.97
N VAL A 125 1.69 -8.98 -9.48
CA VAL A 125 2.01 -8.71 -10.89
C VAL A 125 3.51 -8.84 -11.07
N THR A 126 3.93 -9.73 -11.98
CA THR A 126 5.34 -10.05 -12.22
C THR A 126 5.87 -9.37 -13.47
N THR A 127 5.04 -9.16 -14.49
CA THR A 127 5.46 -8.58 -15.76
C THR A 127 4.31 -7.85 -16.42
N VAL A 128 4.62 -6.69 -17.00
CA VAL A 128 3.73 -5.94 -17.87
C VAL A 128 4.46 -5.72 -19.19
N THR A 129 3.84 -6.09 -20.29
CA THR A 129 4.30 -5.73 -21.64
C THR A 129 3.20 -4.98 -22.38
N HIS A 130 3.58 -4.18 -23.38
CA HIS A 130 2.65 -3.47 -24.23
C HIS A 130 3.03 -3.72 -25.69
N ASP A 131 2.09 -4.20 -26.50
CA ASP A 131 2.34 -4.58 -27.90
C ASP A 131 2.05 -3.45 -28.91
N GLY A 132 1.77 -2.25 -28.41
CA GLY A 132 1.33 -1.10 -29.21
C GLY A 132 -0.19 -0.92 -29.27
N LYS A 133 -0.96 -1.90 -28.78
CA LYS A 133 -2.43 -1.83 -28.68
C LYS A 133 -2.94 -2.09 -27.28
N GLU A 134 -2.46 -3.14 -26.63
CA GLU A 134 -2.95 -3.60 -25.33
C GLU A 134 -1.79 -3.89 -24.37
N PHE A 135 -2.07 -3.86 -23.07
CA PHE A 135 -1.17 -4.34 -22.03
C PHE A 135 -1.42 -5.83 -21.80
N SER A 136 -0.35 -6.64 -21.80
CA SER A 136 -0.38 -8.01 -21.28
C SER A 136 0.22 -8.01 -19.88
N ILE A 137 -0.56 -8.44 -18.89
CA ILE A 137 -0.17 -8.44 -17.47
C ILE A 137 -0.08 -9.88 -17.00
N ALA A 138 1.15 -10.32 -16.69
CA ALA A 138 1.39 -11.58 -16.02
C ALA A 138 1.31 -11.38 -14.50
N SER A 139 0.57 -12.27 -13.82
CA SER A 139 0.43 -12.24 -12.37
C SER A 139 0.52 -13.63 -11.76
N LYS A 140 0.94 -13.68 -10.50
CA LYS A 140 1.08 -14.88 -9.69
C LYS A 140 0.11 -14.83 -8.51
N ASP A 141 -0.83 -15.78 -8.46
CA ASP A 141 -1.58 -16.08 -7.24
C ASP A 141 -0.62 -16.78 -6.26
N LYS A 142 -0.38 -16.14 -5.12
CA LYS A 142 0.60 -16.59 -4.12
C LYS A 142 0.08 -17.76 -3.30
N LYS A 143 -1.24 -17.88 -3.11
CA LYS A 143 -1.86 -18.98 -2.35
C LYS A 143 -1.83 -20.27 -3.14
N ASN A 144 -2.19 -20.19 -4.42
CA ASN A 144 -2.27 -21.36 -5.29
C ASN A 144 -0.97 -21.61 -6.09
N ASN A 145 -0.01 -20.69 -6.00
CA ASN A 145 1.24 -20.70 -6.75
C ASN A 145 1.02 -20.82 -8.28
N SER A 146 -0.08 -20.25 -8.78
CA SER A 146 -0.48 -20.32 -10.18
C SER A 146 -0.17 -19.02 -10.92
N LEU A 147 0.33 -19.14 -12.14
CA LEU A 147 0.59 -18.02 -13.03
C LEU A 147 -0.60 -17.81 -13.97
N SER A 148 -0.93 -16.55 -14.21
CA SER A 148 -1.95 -16.13 -15.17
C SER A 148 -1.43 -14.96 -16.00
N SER A 149 -2.00 -14.78 -17.20
CA SER A 149 -1.75 -13.62 -18.05
C SER A 149 -3.07 -13.13 -18.63
N GLU A 150 -3.32 -11.84 -18.48
CA GLU A 150 -4.56 -11.19 -18.94
C GLU A 150 -4.24 -9.91 -19.73
N LYS A 151 -5.11 -9.59 -20.69
CA LYS A 151 -4.99 -8.41 -21.52
C LYS A 151 -5.90 -7.28 -21.03
N PHE A 152 -5.38 -6.05 -21.09
CA PHE A 152 -6.09 -4.85 -20.68
C PHE A 152 -5.85 -3.71 -21.67
N ASP A 153 -6.86 -2.89 -21.90
CA ASP A 153 -6.77 -1.71 -22.76
C ASP A 153 -6.00 -0.57 -22.06
N SER A 154 -6.03 -0.52 -20.73
CA SER A 154 -5.33 0.50 -19.95
C SER A 154 -4.80 -0.03 -18.63
N LEU A 155 -3.76 0.63 -18.13
CA LEU A 155 -3.08 0.27 -16.90
C LEU A 155 -2.90 1.50 -16.00
N VAL A 156 -3.24 1.34 -14.72
CA VAL A 156 -2.94 2.29 -13.65
C VAL A 156 -1.95 1.66 -12.68
N ILE A 157 -0.79 2.30 -12.50
CA ILE A 157 0.25 1.85 -11.56
C ILE A 157 0.11 2.61 -10.24
N ALA A 158 -0.21 1.90 -9.17
CA ALA A 158 -0.43 2.44 -7.82
C ALA A 158 0.38 1.66 -6.77
N THR A 159 1.58 1.22 -7.12
CA THR A 159 2.44 0.33 -6.32
C THR A 159 3.23 1.03 -5.21
N GLY A 160 3.29 2.37 -5.22
CA GLY A 160 4.07 3.16 -4.28
C GLY A 160 5.58 3.10 -4.54
N HIS A 161 6.34 3.91 -3.80
CA HIS A 161 7.80 4.05 -3.98
C HIS A 161 8.59 4.21 -2.66
N PHE A 162 7.98 3.91 -1.51
CA PHE A 162 8.62 3.97 -0.18
C PHE A 162 8.83 2.57 0.44
N SER A 163 8.94 1.54 -0.40
CA SER A 163 9.01 0.15 0.01
C SER A 163 10.28 -0.57 -0.43
N VAL A 164 11.04 -0.01 -1.38
CA VAL A 164 12.34 -0.56 -1.81
C VAL A 164 13.43 0.30 -1.16
N PRO A 165 14.20 -0.24 -0.20
CA PRO A 165 15.18 0.55 0.54
C PRO A 165 16.40 0.87 -0.32
N PHE A 166 16.99 2.05 -0.10
CA PHE A 166 18.34 2.36 -0.55
C PHE A 166 19.30 2.11 0.60
N ILE A 167 20.17 1.11 0.49
CA ILE A 167 21.10 0.72 1.54
C ILE A 167 22.52 1.02 1.07
N PRO A 168 23.09 2.20 1.41
CA PRO A 168 24.46 2.52 1.06
C PRO A 168 25.45 1.66 1.87
N GLU A 169 26.57 1.30 1.24
CA GLU A 169 27.67 0.63 1.94
C GLU A 169 28.63 1.66 2.56
N TYR A 170 29.03 1.42 3.81
CA TYR A 170 30.02 2.22 4.52
C TYR A 170 31.20 1.36 4.96
N GLN A 171 32.38 1.98 5.05
CA GLN A 171 33.56 1.31 5.59
C GLN A 171 33.29 0.85 7.03
N GLY A 172 33.60 -0.42 7.31
CA GLY A 172 33.40 -1.02 8.63
C GLY A 172 32.00 -1.59 8.89
N MET A 173 31.04 -1.39 7.98
CA MET A 173 29.66 -1.87 8.15
C MET A 173 29.59 -3.40 8.34
N LYS A 174 30.38 -4.17 7.59
CA LYS A 174 30.43 -5.64 7.68
C LYS A 174 31.08 -6.16 8.97
N SER A 175 31.93 -5.36 9.61
CA SER A 175 32.64 -5.73 10.83
C SER A 175 32.02 -5.14 12.09
N PHE A 176 30.96 -4.33 11.96
CA PHE A 176 30.28 -3.73 13.10
C PHE A 176 29.53 -4.81 13.89
N PRO A 177 29.79 -4.96 15.20
CA PRO A 177 29.22 -6.05 15.98
C PRO A 177 27.76 -5.81 16.40
N GLY A 178 27.23 -4.61 16.19
CA GLY A 178 25.87 -4.24 16.54
C GLY A 178 24.86 -4.49 15.41
N ARG A 179 23.59 -4.20 15.70
CA ARG A 179 22.52 -4.33 14.71
C ARG A 179 22.58 -3.18 13.69
N ILE A 180 22.53 -3.53 12.41
CA ILE A 180 22.33 -2.59 11.30
C ILE A 180 21.03 -2.97 10.59
N LEU A 181 20.15 -2.00 10.40
CA LEU A 181 18.93 -2.16 9.60
C LEU A 181 18.60 -0.87 8.85
N HIS A 182 17.89 -0.98 7.73
CA HIS A 182 17.27 0.17 7.07
C HIS A 182 15.93 0.50 7.74
N SER A 183 15.47 1.76 7.70
CA SER A 183 14.21 2.19 8.31
C SER A 183 12.98 1.38 7.86
N HIS A 184 13.01 0.88 6.63
CA HIS A 184 12.04 -0.07 6.06
C HIS A 184 11.78 -1.30 6.97
N ASP A 185 12.83 -1.84 7.60
CA ASP A 185 12.76 -3.03 8.45
C ASP A 185 12.59 -2.71 9.94
N PHE A 186 12.49 -1.43 10.31
CA PHE A 186 12.23 -1.04 11.70
C PHE A 186 10.79 -1.37 12.09
N ARG A 187 10.58 -1.91 13.30
CA ARG A 187 9.24 -2.31 13.79
C ARG A 187 8.92 -1.86 15.20
N ASP A 188 9.85 -1.98 16.15
CA ASP A 188 9.57 -1.68 17.55
C ASP A 188 10.74 -0.94 18.19
N ALA A 189 10.46 0.24 18.73
CA ALA A 189 11.45 1.05 19.45
C ALA A 189 11.92 0.38 20.74
N GLU A 190 11.11 -0.49 21.33
CA GLU A 190 11.45 -1.20 22.58
C GLU A 190 12.68 -2.09 22.42
N GLU A 191 12.97 -2.55 21.21
CA GLU A 191 14.16 -3.32 20.90
C GLU A 191 15.48 -2.57 21.22
N PHE A 192 15.42 -1.23 21.20
CA PHE A 192 16.56 -0.36 21.42
C PHE A 192 16.57 0.32 22.79
N ARG A 193 15.67 -0.08 23.71
CA ARG A 193 15.64 0.46 25.08
C ARG A 193 16.99 0.27 25.78
N GLY A 194 17.54 1.36 26.30
CA GLY A 194 18.82 1.36 27.03
C GLY A 194 20.06 1.16 26.16
N LYS A 195 19.95 1.31 24.83
CA LYS A 195 21.07 1.22 23.89
C LYS A 195 21.44 2.60 23.33
N ASP A 196 22.69 2.73 22.92
CA ASP A 196 23.13 3.85 22.09
C ASP A 196 22.75 3.58 20.63
N VAL A 197 22.03 4.50 20.00
CA VAL A 197 21.50 4.36 18.63
C VAL A 197 22.02 5.48 17.74
N ILE A 198 22.52 5.11 16.56
CA ILE A 198 22.87 6.04 15.49
C ILE A 198 21.78 5.98 14.42
N VAL A 199 21.20 7.13 14.09
CA VAL A 199 20.26 7.28 12.97
C VAL A 199 21.00 7.98 11.83
N LEU A 200 21.21 7.25 10.72
CA LEU A 200 21.85 7.79 9.53
C LEU A 200 20.79 8.30 8.55
N GLY A 201 20.70 9.62 8.43
CA GLY A 201 19.73 10.30 7.57
C GLY A 201 19.33 11.65 8.14
N SER A 202 18.60 12.44 7.36
CA SER A 202 18.11 13.77 7.75
C SER A 202 16.73 14.10 7.14
N SER A 203 15.88 13.07 6.98
CA SER A 203 14.51 13.18 6.46
C SER A 203 13.60 12.08 6.99
#